data_AF-A0A2E5E7F7-F1
#
_entry.id   AF-A0A2E5E7F7-F1
#
_cell.length_a   1.000
_cell.length_b   1.000
_cell.length_c   1.000
_cell.angle_alpha   90.00
_cell.angle_beta   90.00
_cell.angle_gamma   90.00
#
_symmetry.space_group_name_H-M   'P 1'
#
loop_
_entity.id
_entity.type
_entity.pdbx_description
1 polymer ?
#
loop_
_entity_poly.entity_id
_entity_poly.type
_entity_poly.pdbx_seq_one_letter_code
_entity_poly.pdbx_strand_id
1 'polypeptide(L)'
;MISPIILSVLLQQLFDANGNLIEALTDDNANKTWNIGLGKFWFAEKEKMGDMIGLFFIADGFCRALGMMLLGVVLYRLNVLQGHLNTKIYRRMALFGLVIGIPITLASTAWMIYAEYDPEIALIGWVPAKLGIVPLVLAYIGIFSLLNKNISNKIASRIRACGKMAFTNYLSQSILGVLIFTVIFQKEDFTRKEIVIFVFAIWAIQLIWSKIWLDNFRYGPMEWIWRKLTYRSL
;
A
#
# COMPACT_ATOMS: atom_id res chain seq x y z
N MET A 1 -10.43 6.34 -6.51
CA MET A 1 -9.55 7.19 -5.67
C MET A 1 -10.26 8.44 -5.13
N ILE A 2 -11.11 9.10 -5.91
CA ILE A 2 -11.85 10.30 -5.44
C ILE A 2 -12.93 9.94 -4.40
N SER A 3 -13.67 8.84 -4.61
CA SER A 3 -14.74 8.42 -3.68
C SER A 3 -14.26 8.24 -2.22
N PRO A 4 -13.13 7.58 -1.92
CA PRO A 4 -12.63 7.50 -0.55
C PRO A 4 -12.20 8.83 0.08
N ILE A 5 -11.80 9.82 -0.74
CA ILE A 5 -11.47 11.17 -0.26
C ILE A 5 -12.74 11.90 0.15
N ILE A 6 -13.76 11.87 -0.72
CA ILE A 6 -15.07 12.44 -0.40
C ILE A 6 -15.63 11.79 0.87
N LEU A 7 -15.55 10.46 0.95
CA LEU A 7 -16.02 9.72 2.10
C LEU A 7 -15.26 10.09 3.39
N SER A 8 -13.94 10.30 3.35
CA SER A 8 -13.20 10.77 4.54
C SER A 8 -13.64 12.14 5.01
N VAL A 9 -13.96 13.06 4.10
CA VAL A 9 -14.43 14.41 4.45
C VAL A 9 -15.82 14.34 5.07
N LEU A 10 -16.73 13.58 4.46
CA LEU A 10 -18.09 13.40 4.98
C LEU A 10 -18.10 12.69 6.34
N LEU A 11 -17.30 11.64 6.50
CA LEU A 11 -17.23 10.89 7.75
C LEU A 11 -16.57 11.69 8.88
N GLN A 12 -15.55 12.51 8.59
CA GLN A 12 -14.91 13.31 9.62
C GLN A 12 -15.90 14.26 10.31
N GLN A 13 -16.86 14.80 9.56
CA GLN A 13 -17.90 15.70 10.07
C GLN A 13 -18.85 15.04 11.07
N LEU A 14 -18.80 13.71 11.21
CA LEU A 14 -19.63 12.97 12.15
C LEU A 14 -18.99 12.87 13.54
N PHE A 15 -17.71 13.23 13.68
CA PHE A 15 -16.95 13.10 14.93
C PHE A 15 -16.71 14.45 15.61
N ASP A 16 -16.77 14.45 16.95
CA ASP A 16 -16.40 15.58 17.80
C ASP A 16 -14.89 15.65 18.06
N ALA A 17 -14.45 16.68 18.79
CA ALA A 17 -13.04 16.87 19.18
C ALA A 17 -12.46 15.73 20.04
N ASN A 18 -13.32 14.91 20.66
CA ASN A 18 -12.92 13.74 21.44
C ASN A 18 -12.92 12.45 20.61
N GLY A 19 -13.25 12.51 19.31
CA GLY A 19 -13.35 11.36 18.43
C GLY A 19 -14.60 10.49 18.65
N ASN A 20 -15.59 11.00 19.39
CA ASN A 20 -16.92 10.41 19.54
C ASN A 20 -17.85 10.94 18.46
N LEU A 21 -19.01 10.30 18.24
CA LEU A 21 -20.01 10.91 17.37
C LEU A 21 -20.62 12.15 18.01
N ILE A 22 -20.92 13.14 17.18
CA ILE A 22 -21.62 14.36 17.60
C ILE A 22 -22.96 13.97 18.22
N GLU A 23 -23.29 14.57 19.37
CA GLU A 23 -24.50 14.30 20.18
C GLU A 23 -25.80 14.24 19.38
N ALA A 24 -25.92 15.00 18.29
CA ALA A 24 -27.07 15.01 17.40
C ALA A 24 -27.37 13.65 16.70
N LEU A 25 -26.39 12.76 16.65
CA LEU A 25 -26.48 11.41 16.06
C LEU A 25 -26.46 10.31 17.13
N THR A 26 -26.36 10.69 18.39
CA THR A 26 -26.15 9.80 19.54
C THR A 26 -27.50 9.46 20.17
N ASP A 27 -28.26 8.56 19.55
CA ASP A 27 -29.38 7.91 20.22
C ASP A 27 -28.82 6.80 21.15
N ASP A 28 -29.36 6.69 22.37
CA ASP A 28 -28.96 5.72 23.39
C ASP A 28 -29.01 4.26 22.88
N ASN A 29 -29.83 4.00 21.86
CA ASN A 29 -29.92 2.70 21.18
C ASN A 29 -28.82 2.45 20.14
N ALA A 30 -28.31 3.50 19.47
CA ALA A 30 -27.27 3.38 18.46
C ALA A 30 -25.92 2.98 19.09
N ASN A 31 -25.56 3.62 20.21
CA ASN A 31 -24.35 3.30 20.97
C ASN A 31 -24.36 1.89 21.59
N LYS A 32 -25.55 1.33 21.89
CA LYS A 32 -25.68 -0.04 22.42
C LYS A 32 -25.49 -1.12 21.35
N THR A 33 -25.72 -0.79 20.08
CA THR A 33 -25.78 -1.77 18.98
C THR A 33 -24.52 -1.77 18.11
N TRP A 34 -23.89 -0.61 17.93
CA TRP A 34 -22.68 -0.45 17.12
C TRP A 34 -21.62 0.33 17.90
N ASN A 35 -20.35 -0.04 17.76
CA ASN A 35 -19.26 0.79 18.27
C ASN A 35 -18.93 1.80 17.18
N ILE A 36 -19.30 3.08 17.32
CA ILE A 36 -19.36 3.97 16.14
C ILE A 36 -18.31 5.10 16.15
N GLY A 37 -17.63 5.34 17.28
CA GLY A 37 -16.54 6.33 17.40
C GLY A 37 -15.25 5.93 16.66
N LEU A 38 -14.24 6.81 16.64
CA LEU A 38 -12.93 6.49 16.07
C LEU A 38 -12.32 5.22 16.72
N GLY A 39 -12.46 5.07 18.04
CA GLY A 39 -12.06 3.86 18.76
C GLY A 39 -10.57 3.54 18.58
N LYS A 40 -10.24 2.24 18.47
CA LYS A 40 -8.86 1.74 18.31
C LYS A 40 -8.13 2.28 17.06
N PHE A 41 -8.86 2.81 16.08
CA PHE A 41 -8.23 3.42 14.91
C PHE A 41 -7.38 4.64 15.30
N TRP A 42 -7.85 5.44 16.27
CA TRP A 42 -7.16 6.67 16.68
C TRP A 42 -6.60 6.61 18.10
N PHE A 43 -7.31 5.95 19.02
CA PHE A 43 -6.95 5.88 20.43
C PHE A 43 -6.35 4.51 20.76
N ALA A 44 -5.07 4.48 21.16
CA ALA A 44 -4.36 3.25 21.51
C ALA A 44 -4.98 2.50 22.69
N GLU A 45 -5.62 3.23 23.62
CA GLU A 45 -6.30 2.73 24.82
C GLU A 45 -7.56 1.91 24.50
N LYS A 46 -8.15 2.06 23.31
CA LYS A 46 -9.43 1.42 22.95
C LYS A 46 -9.18 0.04 22.35
N GLU A 47 -9.96 -0.96 22.78
CA GLU A 47 -9.82 -2.34 22.28
C GLU A 47 -10.40 -2.55 20.89
N LYS A 48 -11.49 -1.83 20.55
CA LYS A 48 -12.24 -2.01 19.30
C LYS A 48 -12.21 -0.76 18.45
N MET A 49 -11.99 -0.96 17.15
CA MET A 49 -12.22 0.08 16.15
C MET A 49 -13.73 0.26 15.97
N GLY A 50 -14.16 1.47 15.60
CA GLY A 50 -15.55 1.69 15.27
C GLY A 50 -15.96 0.97 13.99
N ASP A 51 -17.16 0.40 13.95
CA ASP A 51 -17.70 -0.36 12.83
C ASP A 51 -17.82 0.51 11.56
N MET A 52 -18.24 1.77 11.72
CA MET A 52 -18.29 2.74 10.63
C MET A 52 -16.90 3.04 10.05
N ILE A 53 -15.88 3.10 10.91
CA ILE A 53 -14.47 3.26 10.50
C ILE A 53 -13.97 1.99 9.80
N GLY A 54 -14.35 0.81 10.27
CA GLY A 54 -14.05 -0.46 9.61
C GLY A 54 -14.64 -0.52 8.20
N LEU A 55 -15.92 -0.18 8.05
CA LEU A 55 -16.58 -0.10 6.74
C LEU A 55 -15.90 0.92 5.82
N PHE A 56 -15.52 2.08 6.36
CA PHE A 56 -14.74 3.08 5.64
C PHE A 56 -13.44 2.49 5.09
N PHE A 57 -12.66 1.77 5.89
CA PHE A 57 -11.41 1.16 5.43
C PHE A 57 -11.60 0.09 4.35
N ILE A 58 -12.66 -0.71 4.47
CA ILE A 58 -13.02 -1.70 3.44
C ILE A 58 -13.35 -0.99 2.13
N ALA A 59 -14.22 0.02 2.18
CA ALA A 59 -14.61 0.80 1.00
C ALA A 59 -13.42 1.56 0.40
N ASP A 60 -12.62 2.24 1.22
CA ASP A 60 -11.40 2.94 0.81
C ASP A 60 -10.40 2.00 0.15
N GLY A 61 -10.12 0.86 0.78
CA GLY A 61 -9.23 -0.18 0.26
C GLY A 61 -9.68 -0.71 -1.09
N PHE A 62 -10.96 -1.10 -1.20
CA PHE A 62 -11.55 -1.62 -2.42
C PHE A 62 -11.53 -0.59 -3.56
N CYS A 63 -12.07 0.61 -3.33
CA CYS A 63 -12.14 1.67 -4.35
C CYS A 63 -10.76 2.21 -4.75
N ARG A 64 -9.78 2.23 -3.83
CA ARG A 64 -8.39 2.58 -4.16
C ARG A 64 -7.75 1.49 -5.00
N ALA A 65 -7.85 0.22 -4.61
CA ALA A 65 -7.29 -0.90 -5.36
C ALA A 65 -7.86 -0.95 -6.79
N LEU A 66 -9.19 -0.86 -6.92
CA LEU A 66 -9.87 -0.81 -8.22
C LEU A 66 -9.40 0.40 -9.05
N GLY A 67 -9.32 1.59 -8.44
CA GLY A 67 -8.86 2.80 -9.11
C GLY A 67 -7.42 2.70 -9.61
N MET A 68 -6.51 2.14 -8.81
CA MET A 68 -5.11 1.93 -9.19
C MET A 68 -4.97 0.86 -10.27
N MET A 69 -5.79 -0.19 -10.23
CA MET A 69 -5.82 -1.21 -11.28
C MET A 69 -6.26 -0.60 -12.62
N LEU A 70 -7.34 0.18 -12.63
CA LEU A 70 -7.82 0.86 -13.83
C LEU A 70 -6.80 1.88 -14.37
N LEU A 71 -6.14 2.64 -13.48
CA LEU A 71 -5.04 3.52 -13.86
C LEU A 71 -3.91 2.71 -14.53
N GLY A 72 -3.56 1.55 -13.97
CA GLY A 72 -2.59 0.63 -14.57
C GLY A 72 -3.00 0.17 -15.97
N VAL A 73 -4.27 -0.18 -16.19
CA VAL A 73 -4.81 -0.54 -17.52
C VAL A 73 -4.68 0.62 -18.51
N VAL A 74 -5.00 1.85 -18.08
CA VAL A 74 -4.83 3.05 -18.93
C VAL A 74 -3.36 3.25 -19.29
N LEU A 75 -2.45 3.22 -18.31
CA LEU A 75 -1.02 3.38 -18.55
C LEU A 75 -0.43 2.28 -19.44
N TYR A 76 -0.93 1.05 -19.30
CA TYR A 76 -0.59 -0.05 -20.21
C TYR A 76 -1.09 0.23 -21.64
N ARG A 77 -2.34 0.64 -21.82
CA ARG A 77 -2.89 0.96 -23.16
C ARG A 77 -2.19 2.16 -23.81
N LEU A 78 -1.66 3.08 -23.01
CA LEU A 78 -0.85 4.22 -23.46
C LEU A 78 0.63 3.87 -23.73
N ASN A 79 1.00 2.58 -23.70
CA ASN A 79 2.35 2.09 -23.91
C ASN A 79 3.40 2.54 -22.88
N VAL A 80 2.95 3.11 -21.75
CA VAL A 80 3.83 3.65 -20.71
C VAL A 80 4.56 2.53 -19.97
N LEU A 81 3.84 1.47 -19.58
CA LEU A 81 4.39 0.38 -18.77
C LEU A 81 5.29 -0.57 -19.55
N GLN A 82 5.20 -0.56 -20.88
CA GLN A 82 5.99 -1.42 -21.74
C GLN A 82 7.44 -0.92 -21.90
N GLY A 83 7.76 0.32 -21.49
CA GLY A 83 9.13 0.84 -21.51
C GLY A 83 9.59 1.43 -22.85
N HIS A 84 8.73 1.47 -23.87
CA HIS A 84 9.09 1.87 -25.24
C HIS A 84 9.01 3.38 -25.49
N LEU A 85 8.50 4.17 -24.54
CA LEU A 85 8.41 5.61 -24.71
C LEU A 85 9.79 6.30 -24.69
N ASN A 86 9.81 7.52 -25.24
CA ASN A 86 11.00 8.36 -25.23
C ASN A 86 11.48 8.62 -23.80
N THR A 87 12.78 8.54 -23.58
CA THR A 87 13.45 8.84 -22.29
C THR A 87 13.05 10.20 -21.71
N LYS A 88 12.78 11.21 -22.55
CA LYS A 88 12.28 12.53 -22.11
C LYS A 88 10.93 12.43 -21.39
N ILE A 89 10.03 11.56 -21.85
CA ILE A 89 8.70 11.37 -21.25
C ILE A 89 8.86 10.76 -19.85
N TYR A 90 9.63 9.67 -19.72
CA TYR A 90 9.88 9.05 -18.42
C TYR A 90 10.60 9.98 -17.44
N ARG A 91 11.55 10.81 -17.91
CA ARG A 91 12.19 11.84 -17.08
C ARG A 91 11.19 12.89 -16.61
N ARG A 92 10.28 13.36 -17.48
CA ARG A 92 9.22 14.29 -17.09
C ARG A 92 8.26 13.64 -16.08
N MET A 93 7.84 12.40 -16.29
CA MET A 93 7.01 11.67 -15.33
C MET A 93 7.69 11.54 -13.97
N ALA A 94 8.97 11.16 -13.95
CA ALA A 94 9.78 11.11 -12.74
C ALA A 94 9.83 12.48 -12.04
N LEU A 95 10.21 13.53 -12.77
CA LEU A 95 10.36 14.87 -12.20
C LEU A 95 9.04 15.44 -11.69
N PHE A 96 8.00 15.50 -12.53
CA PHE A 96 6.69 16.02 -12.13
C PHE A 96 6.09 15.20 -10.99
N GLY A 97 6.20 13.88 -11.07
CA GLY A 97 5.68 13.00 -10.02
C GLY A 97 6.37 13.19 -8.68
N LEU A 98 7.70 13.39 -8.65
CA LEU A 98 8.43 13.70 -7.42
C LEU A 98 8.14 15.10 -6.90
N VAL A 99 8.20 16.11 -7.78
CA VAL A 99 8.00 17.53 -7.43
C VAL A 99 6.59 17.80 -6.92
N ILE A 100 5.59 17.04 -7.38
CA ILE A 100 4.21 17.16 -6.90
C ILE A 100 3.96 16.20 -5.73
N GLY A 101 4.32 14.92 -5.91
CA GLY A 101 3.98 13.86 -4.97
C GLY A 101 4.68 13.97 -3.61
N ILE A 102 5.96 14.31 -3.58
CA ILE A 102 6.71 14.45 -2.32
C ILE A 102 6.16 15.62 -1.49
N PRO A 103 6.07 16.87 -2.01
CA PRO A 103 5.57 17.98 -1.20
C PRO A 103 4.15 17.77 -0.69
N ILE A 104 3.24 17.24 -1.51
CA ILE A 104 1.86 16.95 -1.07
C ILE A 104 1.85 15.93 0.07
N THR A 105 2.66 14.86 -0.03
CA THR A 105 2.72 13.82 0.99
C THR A 105 3.36 14.34 2.28
N LEU A 106 4.43 15.13 2.16
CA LEU A 106 5.08 15.78 3.30
C LEU A 106 4.18 16.81 3.96
N ALA A 107 3.39 17.58 3.20
CA ALA A 107 2.41 18.52 3.73
C ALA A 107 1.33 17.81 4.54
N SER A 108 0.88 16.63 4.11
CA SER A 108 -0.02 15.77 4.90
C SER A 108 0.59 15.44 6.26
N THR A 109 1.83 14.94 6.26
CA THR A 109 2.53 14.58 7.49
C THR A 109 2.80 15.79 8.38
N ALA A 110 3.20 16.92 7.80
CA ALA A 110 3.43 18.16 8.53
C ALA A 110 2.14 18.68 9.17
N TRP A 111 1.00 18.60 8.47
CA TRP A 111 -0.30 18.97 9.02
C TRP A 111 -0.67 18.08 10.21
N MET A 112 -0.51 16.76 10.08
CA MET A 112 -0.76 15.80 11.17
C MET A 112 0.10 16.07 12.40
N ILE A 113 1.38 16.39 12.20
CA ILE A 113 2.31 16.73 13.30
C ILE A 113 1.93 18.07 13.94
N TYR A 114 1.64 19.09 13.12
CA TYR A 114 1.29 20.43 13.61
C TYR A 114 -0.01 20.44 14.41
N ALA A 115 -0.99 19.66 13.96
CA ALA A 115 -2.24 19.46 14.68
C ALA A 115 -2.11 18.43 15.81
N GLU A 116 -0.90 18.01 16.19
CA GLU A 116 -0.64 17.08 17.30
C GLU A 116 -1.46 15.78 17.24
N TYR A 117 -1.77 15.31 16.03
CA TYR A 117 -2.66 14.15 15.80
C TYR A 117 -4.04 14.30 16.47
N ASP A 118 -4.62 15.50 16.39
CA ASP A 118 -5.97 15.79 16.87
C ASP A 118 -7.04 14.91 16.18
N PRO A 119 -7.99 14.32 16.94
CA PRO A 119 -9.12 13.56 16.39
C PRO A 119 -9.95 14.28 15.31
N GLU A 120 -10.02 15.61 15.32
CA GLU A 120 -10.74 16.42 14.32
C GLU A 120 -10.20 16.27 12.91
N ILE A 121 -8.94 15.85 12.77
CA ILE A 121 -8.32 15.60 11.47
C ILE A 121 -8.07 14.12 11.19
N ALA A 122 -8.61 13.21 11.99
CA ALA A 122 -8.26 11.79 11.98
C ALA A 122 -8.36 11.10 10.61
N LEU A 123 -9.39 11.43 9.83
CA LEU A 123 -9.64 10.90 8.50
C LEU A 123 -9.15 11.84 7.39
N ILE A 124 -9.32 13.15 7.57
CA ILE A 124 -9.00 14.15 6.53
C ILE A 124 -7.52 14.51 6.46
N GLY A 125 -6.77 14.39 7.55
CA GLY A 125 -5.34 14.71 7.62
C GLY A 125 -4.49 13.84 6.69
N TRP A 126 -5.01 12.67 6.28
CA TRP A 126 -4.38 11.76 5.32
C TRP A 126 -4.79 12.01 3.86
N VAL A 127 -5.78 12.87 3.60
CA VAL A 127 -6.27 13.14 2.24
C VAL A 127 -5.15 13.68 1.32
N PRO A 128 -4.31 14.64 1.74
CA PRO A 128 -3.20 15.09 0.91
C PRO A 128 -2.26 13.93 0.56
N ALA A 129 -1.84 13.11 1.52
CA ALA A 129 -1.01 11.94 1.26
C ALA A 129 -1.66 10.97 0.25
N LYS A 130 -2.99 10.75 0.33
CA LYS A 130 -3.72 9.93 -0.65
C LYS A 130 -3.65 10.53 -2.07
N LEU A 131 -3.76 11.85 -2.20
CA LEU A 131 -3.61 12.55 -3.49
C LEU A 131 -2.17 12.46 -4.02
N GLY A 132 -1.18 12.45 -3.12
CA GLY A 132 0.23 12.28 -3.44
C GLY A 132 0.59 10.92 -4.05
N ILE A 133 -0.24 9.89 -3.85
CA ILE A 133 0.00 8.53 -4.34
C ILE A 133 0.13 8.49 -5.87
N VAL A 134 -0.79 9.09 -6.63
CA VAL A 134 -0.77 8.99 -8.10
C VAL A 134 0.47 9.65 -8.70
N PRO A 135 0.83 10.91 -8.35
CA PRO A 135 2.08 11.51 -8.79
C PRO A 135 3.30 10.66 -8.43
N LEU A 136 3.38 10.13 -7.21
CA LEU A 136 4.51 9.27 -6.79
C LEU A 136 4.57 7.96 -7.59
N VAL A 137 3.43 7.32 -7.87
CA VAL A 137 3.39 6.12 -8.70
C VAL A 137 3.87 6.42 -10.12
N LEU A 138 3.44 7.53 -10.72
CA LEU A 138 3.95 7.98 -12.03
C LEU A 138 5.46 8.28 -11.96
N ALA A 139 5.94 8.83 -10.84
CA ALA A 139 7.35 9.07 -10.63
C ALA A 139 8.15 7.76 -10.65
N TYR A 140 7.70 6.78 -9.87
CA TYR A 140 8.32 5.46 -9.77
C TYR A 140 8.30 4.72 -11.11
N ILE A 141 7.20 4.78 -11.87
CA ILE A 141 7.15 4.21 -13.23
C ILE A 141 8.20 4.86 -14.13
N GLY A 142 8.32 6.19 -14.08
CA GLY A 142 9.34 6.93 -14.83
C GLY A 142 10.76 6.51 -14.46
N ILE A 143 11.06 6.47 -13.16
CA ILE A 143 12.37 6.07 -12.63
C ILE A 143 12.70 4.64 -13.04
N PHE A 144 11.80 3.68 -12.78
CA PHE A 144 12.05 2.27 -13.09
C PHE A 144 12.16 2.02 -14.59
N SER A 145 11.39 2.74 -15.41
CA SER A 145 11.51 2.65 -16.87
C SER A 145 12.85 3.18 -17.38
N LEU A 146 13.40 4.24 -16.76
CA LEU A 146 14.74 4.74 -17.06
C LEU A 146 15.85 3.78 -16.59
N LEU A 147 15.72 3.25 -15.37
CA LEU A 147 16.66 2.27 -14.81
C LEU A 147 16.68 0.98 -15.64
N ASN A 148 15.52 0.53 -16.09
CA ASN A 148 15.41 -0.68 -16.91
C ASN A 148 16.16 -0.57 -18.25
N LYS A 149 16.38 0.64 -18.78
CA LYS A 149 17.19 0.85 -20.00
C LYS A 149 18.70 0.68 -19.77
N ASN A 150 19.18 0.88 -18.55
CA ASN A 150 20.62 0.93 -18.22
C ASN A 150 21.10 -0.22 -17.33
N ILE A 151 20.19 -1.06 -16.84
CA ILE A 151 20.52 -2.15 -15.92
C ILE A 151 21.09 -3.36 -16.67
N SER A 152 22.07 -4.04 -16.07
CA SER A 152 22.66 -5.24 -16.68
C SER A 152 21.64 -6.37 -16.79
N ASN A 153 21.73 -7.17 -17.87
CA ASN A 153 20.83 -8.31 -18.09
C ASN A 153 20.82 -9.30 -16.91
N LYS A 154 21.97 -9.49 -16.23
CA LYS A 154 22.07 -10.36 -15.06
C LYS A 154 21.16 -9.88 -13.93
N ILE A 155 21.24 -8.61 -13.55
CA ILE A 155 20.41 -8.04 -12.48
C ILE A 155 18.95 -7.96 -12.94
N ALA A 156 18.70 -7.48 -14.16
CA ALA A 156 17.37 -7.38 -14.73
C ALA A 156 16.63 -8.72 -14.76
N SER A 157 17.34 -9.83 -15.05
CA SER A 157 16.74 -11.15 -15.08
C SER A 157 16.25 -11.61 -13.69
N ARG A 158 16.99 -11.28 -12.62
CA ARG A 158 16.59 -11.59 -11.24
C ARG A 158 15.41 -10.77 -10.78
N ILE A 159 15.41 -9.46 -11.07
CA ILE A 159 14.28 -8.57 -10.77
C ILE A 159 13.03 -9.02 -11.52
N ARG A 160 13.15 -9.35 -12.82
CA ARG A 160 12.04 -9.89 -13.62
C ARG A 160 11.52 -11.21 -13.07
N ALA A 161 12.41 -12.11 -12.65
CA ALA A 161 12.02 -13.38 -12.03
C ALA A 161 11.26 -13.16 -10.71
N CYS A 162 11.78 -12.28 -9.85
CA CYS A 162 11.13 -11.89 -8.60
C CYS A 162 9.73 -11.30 -8.83
N GLY A 163 9.57 -10.42 -9.84
CA GLY A 163 8.28 -9.87 -10.21
C GLY A 163 7.29 -10.89 -10.78
N LYS A 164 7.77 -11.90 -11.51
CA LYS A 164 6.93 -13.01 -12.01
C LYS A 164 6.42 -13.94 -10.89
N MET A 165 7.08 -13.93 -9.73
CA MET A 165 6.73 -14.70 -8.54
C MET A 165 6.18 -13.82 -7.41
N ALA A 166 5.57 -12.67 -7.72
CA ALA A 166 5.15 -11.70 -6.73
C ALA A 166 4.20 -12.27 -5.66
N PHE A 167 3.26 -13.15 -6.03
CA PHE A 167 2.30 -13.73 -5.08
C PHE A 167 2.98 -14.79 -4.19
N THR A 168 3.77 -15.67 -4.79
CA THR A 168 4.58 -16.62 -4.04
C THR A 168 5.53 -15.91 -3.08
N ASN A 169 6.22 -14.87 -3.53
CA ASN A 169 7.16 -14.10 -2.72
C ASN A 169 6.46 -13.36 -1.59
N TYR A 170 5.28 -12.78 -1.84
CA TYR A 170 4.48 -12.15 -0.80
C TYR A 170 4.10 -13.13 0.31
N LEU A 171 3.68 -14.35 -0.06
CA LEU A 171 3.33 -15.37 0.93
C LEU A 171 4.57 -15.88 1.66
N SER A 172 5.68 -16.12 0.94
CA SER A 172 6.92 -16.62 1.54
C SER A 172 7.51 -15.64 2.54
N GLN A 173 7.57 -14.33 2.25
CA GLN A 173 8.04 -13.34 3.23
C GLN A 173 7.13 -13.27 4.45
N SER A 174 5.81 -13.42 4.28
CA SER A 174 4.85 -13.38 5.39
C SER A 174 5.05 -14.58 6.31
N ILE A 175 5.17 -15.78 5.74
CA ILE A 175 5.47 -17.01 6.47
C ILE A 175 6.82 -16.90 7.17
N LEU A 176 7.86 -16.44 6.48
CA LEU A 176 9.19 -16.26 7.07
C LEU A 176 9.18 -15.22 8.19
N GLY A 177 8.42 -14.13 8.06
CA GLY A 177 8.23 -13.14 9.11
C GLY A 177 7.60 -13.75 10.36
N VAL A 178 6.50 -14.49 10.21
CA VAL A 178 5.85 -15.19 11.33
C VAL A 178 6.78 -16.21 11.97
N LEU A 179 7.45 -17.05 11.18
CA LEU A 179 8.39 -18.04 11.70
C LEU A 179 9.55 -17.40 12.46
N ILE A 180 10.15 -16.35 11.91
CA ILE A 180 11.33 -15.72 12.50
C ILE A 180 10.95 -14.93 13.74
N PHE A 181 9.98 -14.02 13.65
CA PHE A 181 9.64 -13.14 14.76
C PHE A 181 8.85 -13.84 15.85
N THR A 182 7.87 -14.67 15.48
CA THR A 182 6.96 -15.30 16.46
C THR A 182 7.47 -16.65 16.94
N VAL A 183 8.03 -17.50 16.08
CA VAL A 183 8.37 -18.89 16.46
C VAL A 183 9.82 -19.03 16.94
N ILE A 184 10.79 -18.46 16.20
CA ILE A 184 12.22 -18.65 16.47
C ILE A 184 12.70 -17.71 17.57
N PHE A 185 12.51 -16.41 17.39
CA PHE A 185 13.03 -15.43 18.34
C PHE A 185 12.11 -15.19 19.54
N GLN A 186 10.80 -15.45 19.39
CA GLN A 186 9.78 -15.31 20.44
C GLN A 186 9.90 -13.99 21.22
N LYS A 187 10.30 -12.92 20.52
CA LYS A 187 10.58 -11.62 21.11
C LYS A 187 9.66 -10.61 20.48
N GLU A 188 9.02 -9.80 21.31
CA GLU A 188 8.13 -8.74 20.84
C GLU A 188 8.90 -7.47 20.45
N ASP A 189 10.11 -7.29 20.99
CA ASP A 189 10.91 -6.08 20.81
C ASP A 189 12.09 -6.25 19.85
N PHE A 190 11.85 -6.05 18.56
CA PHE A 190 12.90 -5.87 17.57
C PHE A 190 13.24 -4.40 17.37
N THR A 191 14.53 -4.08 17.39
CA THR A 191 14.99 -2.75 17.01
C THR A 191 14.74 -2.50 15.53
N ARG A 192 14.57 -1.22 15.15
CA ARG A 192 14.41 -0.83 13.74
C ARG A 192 15.55 -1.31 12.85
N LYS A 193 16.77 -1.39 13.40
CA LYS A 193 17.96 -1.90 12.69
C LYS A 193 17.82 -3.38 12.35
N GLU A 194 17.40 -4.20 13.31
CA GLU A 194 17.19 -5.65 13.09
C GLU A 194 16.11 -5.91 12.04
N ILE A 195 15.01 -5.15 12.09
CA ILE A 195 13.93 -5.25 11.09
C ILE A 195 14.45 -4.89 9.69
N VAL A 196 15.25 -3.82 9.56
CA VAL A 196 15.82 -3.43 8.27
C VAL A 196 16.76 -4.52 7.72
N ILE A 197 17.60 -5.10 8.58
CA ILE A 197 18.49 -6.22 8.19
C ILE A 197 17.66 -7.41 7.71
N PHE A 198 16.61 -7.77 8.45
CA PHE A 198 15.68 -8.84 8.07
C PHE A 198 15.05 -8.57 6.69
N VAL A 199 14.55 -7.37 6.44
CA VAL A 199 13.94 -6.99 5.15
C VAL A 199 14.93 -7.17 3.99
N PHE A 200 16.15 -6.65 4.13
CA PHE A 200 17.17 -6.80 3.09
C PHE A 200 17.60 -8.26 2.88
N ALA A 201 17.68 -9.06 3.96
CA ALA A 201 17.97 -10.48 3.88
C ALA A 201 16.88 -11.23 3.09
N ILE A 202 15.60 -10.99 3.40
CA ILE A 202 14.47 -11.58 2.68
C ILE A 202 14.48 -11.16 1.21
N TRP A 203 14.70 -9.88 0.90
CA TRP A 203 14.78 -9.42 -0.49
C TRP A 203 15.92 -10.06 -1.26
N ALA A 204 17.10 -10.21 -0.65
CA ALA A 204 18.24 -10.88 -1.26
C ALA A 204 17.91 -12.34 -1.56
N ILE A 205 17.32 -13.06 -0.60
CA ILE A 205 16.85 -14.44 -0.79
C ILE A 205 15.85 -14.49 -1.94
N GLN A 206 14.84 -13.62 -1.95
CA GLN A 206 13.80 -13.53 -2.99
C GLN A 206 14.36 -13.30 -4.40
N LEU A 207 15.31 -12.38 -4.56
CA LEU A 207 15.97 -12.13 -5.85
C LEU A 207 16.82 -13.33 -6.31
N ILE A 208 17.34 -14.13 -5.38
CA ILE A 208 18.14 -15.31 -5.68
C ILE A 208 17.23 -16.49 -6.08
N TRP A 209 16.35 -16.90 -5.16
CA TRP A 209 15.56 -18.12 -5.33
C TRP A 209 14.53 -17.98 -6.44
N SER A 210 13.93 -16.79 -6.66
CA SER A 210 12.94 -16.61 -7.73
C SER A 210 13.51 -16.93 -9.11
N LYS A 211 14.78 -16.56 -9.34
CA LYS A 211 15.47 -16.86 -10.59
C LYS A 211 15.77 -18.36 -10.71
N ILE A 212 16.31 -18.96 -9.65
CA ILE A 212 16.62 -20.41 -9.61
C ILE A 212 15.34 -21.23 -9.86
N TRP A 213 14.23 -20.84 -9.25
CA TRP A 213 12.94 -21.48 -9.43
C TRP A 213 12.46 -21.36 -10.88
N LEU A 214 12.43 -20.15 -11.44
CA LEU A 214 11.93 -19.93 -12.80
C LEU A 214 12.85 -20.44 -13.92
N ASP A 215 14.07 -20.84 -13.59
CA ASP A 215 14.95 -21.56 -14.52
C ASP A 215 14.51 -23.02 -14.70
N ASN A 216 13.78 -23.57 -13.73
CA ASN A 216 13.28 -24.94 -13.74
C ASN A 216 11.75 -25.02 -13.96
N PHE A 217 11.01 -23.98 -13.59
CA PHE A 217 9.55 -23.94 -13.63
C PHE A 217 9.00 -22.70 -14.33
N ARG A 218 7.83 -22.80 -14.98
CA ARG A 218 7.24 -21.67 -15.72
C ARG A 218 6.61 -20.58 -14.82
N TYR A 219 6.15 -20.97 -13.64
CA TYR A 219 5.44 -20.12 -12.69
C TYR A 219 5.92 -20.41 -11.26
N GLY A 220 5.75 -19.44 -10.36
CA GLY A 220 5.88 -19.72 -8.94
C GLY A 220 4.75 -20.65 -8.45
N PRO A 221 4.94 -21.36 -7.32
CA PRO A 221 3.96 -22.28 -6.76
C PRO A 221 2.56 -21.66 -6.61
N MET A 222 2.48 -20.48 -5.99
CA MET A 222 1.19 -19.84 -5.72
C MET A 222 0.57 -19.25 -6.99
N GLU A 223 1.37 -18.75 -7.91
CA GLU A 223 0.88 -18.32 -9.23
C GLU A 223 0.31 -19.49 -10.03
N TRP A 224 0.94 -20.67 -9.94
CA TRP A 224 0.46 -21.88 -10.59
C TRP A 224 -0.88 -22.33 -10.01
N ILE A 225 -1.01 -22.40 -8.68
CA ILE A 225 -2.28 -22.73 -8.00
C ILE A 225 -3.36 -21.73 -8.43
N TRP A 226 -3.06 -20.43 -8.37
CA TRP A 226 -4.01 -19.38 -8.72
C TRP A 226 -4.50 -19.49 -10.16
N ARG A 227 -3.58 -19.72 -11.12
CA ARG A 227 -3.93 -19.90 -12.54
C ARG A 227 -4.77 -21.15 -12.75
N LYS A 228 -4.44 -22.26 -12.08
CA LYS A 228 -5.23 -23.50 -12.13
C LYS A 228 -6.68 -23.28 -11.68
N LEU A 229 -6.87 -22.57 -10.57
CA LEU A 229 -8.19 -22.26 -10.05
C LEU A 229 -8.98 -21.29 -10.96
N THR A 230 -8.30 -20.29 -11.51
CA THR A 230 -8.94 -19.23 -12.32
C THR A 230 -9.34 -19.75 -13.71
N TYR A 231 -8.43 -20.41 -14.41
CA TYR A 231 -8.64 -20.81 -15.80
C TYR A 231 -9.16 -22.24 -15.95
N ARG A 232 -9.16 -23.04 -14.87
CA ARG A 232 -9.58 -24.45 -14.85
C ARG A 232 -8.88 -25.35 -15.88
N SER A 233 -7.77 -24.90 -16.48
CA SER A 233 -6.94 -25.68 -17.40
C SER A 233 -5.46 -25.28 -17.27
N LEU A 234 -4.56 -26.26 -17.45
CA LEU A 234 -3.21 -26.03 -17.99
C LEU A 234 -3.03 -26.92 -19.20
#